data_AF-A0A0F5JU58-F1
#
_entry.id   AF-A0A0F5JU58-F1
#
_cell.length_a   1.000
_cell.length_b   1.000
_cell.length_c   1.000
_cell.angle_alpha   90.00
_cell.angle_beta   90.00
_cell.angle_gamma   90.00
#
_symmetry.space_group_name_H-M   'P 1'
#
loop_
_entity.id
_entity.type
_entity.pdbx_description
1 polymer ?
#
loop_
_entity_poly.entity_id
_entity_poly.type
_entity_poly.pdbx_seq_one_letter_code
_entity_poly.pdbx_strand_id
1 'polypeptide(L)'
;MKVGNAFDGNDLVITDGIAGDEITISEMIVNSDFVGIGKIEFGDGTSLTSDQIFAMETTGDTGANSLYGTSRNDVFDGKGGGDYIDGGGGSDTIMYSVGYGHLEVYDFGDASNLRLVEGPIPVNFSVSVSGSSLILADGTAGDQIVLDNMLLRALLTPAGKIHQSPSPTAHL
;
A
#
# COMPACT_ATOMS: atom_id res chain seq x y z
N MET A 1 -7.10 23.38 -10.45
CA MET A 1 -7.41 22.01 -10.90
C MET A 1 -7.14 21.09 -9.75
N LYS A 2 -8.12 20.28 -9.37
CA LYS A 2 -7.99 19.33 -8.26
C LYS A 2 -8.20 17.95 -8.87
N VAL A 3 -7.16 17.15 -8.99
CA VAL A 3 -7.38 15.72 -9.23
C VAL A 3 -8.15 15.21 -8.02
N GLY A 4 -9.34 14.69 -8.28
CA GLY A 4 -10.34 14.36 -7.27
C GLY A 4 -10.76 12.94 -7.51
N ASN A 5 -10.57 12.12 -6.48
CA ASN A 5 -10.65 10.68 -6.60
C ASN A 5 -12.11 10.29 -6.38
N ALA A 6 -12.75 9.76 -7.42
CA ALA A 6 -13.96 8.96 -7.31
C ALA A 6 -13.71 7.71 -8.15
N PHE A 7 -13.08 6.69 -7.55
CA PHE A 7 -12.81 5.45 -8.27
C PHE A 7 -14.01 4.51 -8.15
N ASP A 8 -14.72 4.33 -9.26
CA ASP A 8 -15.55 3.16 -9.56
C ASP A 8 -14.65 2.10 -10.26
N GLY A 9 -13.68 1.52 -9.54
CA GLY A 9 -12.82 0.46 -10.08
C GLY A 9 -11.45 0.93 -10.60
N ASN A 10 -11.16 0.76 -11.90
CA ASN A 10 -9.80 0.81 -12.50
C ASN A 10 -9.43 2.15 -13.18
N ASP A 11 -10.29 3.16 -13.08
CA ASP A 11 -10.30 4.34 -13.93
C ASP A 11 -9.82 5.59 -13.19
N LEU A 12 -8.85 6.32 -13.73
CA LEU A 12 -8.40 7.60 -13.15
C LEU A 12 -9.39 8.72 -13.47
N VAL A 13 -9.85 9.44 -12.45
CA VAL A 13 -10.77 10.57 -12.60
C VAL A 13 -10.06 11.90 -12.32
N ILE A 14 -10.21 12.83 -13.25
CA ILE A 14 -9.63 14.17 -13.18
C ILE A 14 -10.76 15.19 -13.20
N THR A 15 -10.78 16.09 -12.21
CA THR A 15 -11.72 17.20 -12.15
C THR A 15 -10.98 18.53 -12.00
N ASP A 16 -11.66 19.64 -12.24
CA ASP A 16 -11.18 20.97 -11.91
C ASP A 16 -11.76 21.50 -10.58
N GLY A 17 -12.66 20.72 -9.96
CA GLY A 17 -13.39 21.09 -8.74
C GLY A 17 -14.74 21.76 -9.01
N ILE A 18 -15.12 21.95 -10.27
CA ILE A 18 -16.46 22.39 -10.68
C ILE A 18 -17.34 21.15 -10.85
N ALA A 19 -18.52 21.19 -10.22
CA ALA A 19 -19.44 20.06 -10.26
C ALA A 19 -19.89 19.75 -11.70
N GLY A 20 -19.63 18.52 -12.15
CA GLY A 20 -19.95 18.04 -13.49
C GLY A 20 -18.78 18.06 -14.48
N ASP A 21 -17.65 18.66 -14.12
CA ASP A 21 -16.45 18.68 -14.94
C ASP A 21 -15.54 17.51 -14.55
N GLU A 22 -15.50 16.51 -15.43
CA GLU A 22 -14.79 15.26 -15.21
C GLU A 22 -14.13 14.74 -16.49
N ILE A 23 -12.90 14.26 -16.37
CA ILE A 23 -12.21 13.46 -17.37
C ILE A 23 -11.85 12.12 -16.73
N THR A 24 -12.45 11.06 -17.23
CA THR A 24 -12.16 9.67 -16.83
C THR A 24 -11.16 9.07 -17.81
N ILE A 25 -10.06 8.53 -17.29
CA ILE A 25 -9.06 7.77 -18.05
C ILE A 25 -9.17 6.32 -17.61
N SER A 26 -9.83 5.51 -18.43
CA SER A 26 -10.14 4.13 -18.06
C SER A 26 -8.92 3.23 -18.01
N GLU A 27 -8.94 2.29 -17.06
CA GLU A 27 -7.92 1.24 -16.85
C GLU A 27 -6.47 1.73 -16.69
N MET A 28 -6.26 2.98 -16.27
CA MET A 28 -4.92 3.56 -16.19
C MET A 28 -4.02 2.89 -15.13
N ILE A 29 -4.60 2.27 -14.10
CA ILE A 29 -3.86 1.71 -12.96
C ILE A 29 -3.42 0.25 -13.17
N VAL A 30 -4.30 -0.61 -13.71
CA VAL A 30 -4.11 -2.07 -13.76
C VAL A 30 -3.08 -2.51 -14.82
N ASN A 31 -2.72 -1.61 -15.73
CA ASN A 31 -1.77 -1.86 -16.81
C ASN A 31 -0.73 -0.74 -16.91
N SER A 32 -0.38 -0.09 -15.80
CA SER A 32 0.50 1.09 -15.75
C SER A 32 1.87 0.90 -16.44
N ASP A 33 2.33 -0.34 -16.60
CA ASP A 33 3.55 -0.67 -17.35
C ASP A 33 3.37 -0.63 -18.88
N PHE A 34 2.14 -0.73 -19.36
CA PHE A 34 1.82 -0.99 -20.78
C PHE A 34 0.87 0.03 -21.40
N VAL A 35 0.06 0.74 -20.61
CA VAL A 35 -0.94 1.72 -21.08
C VAL A 35 -1.04 2.90 -20.12
N GLY A 36 -1.54 4.04 -20.61
CA GLY A 36 -1.87 5.21 -19.79
C GLY A 36 -1.41 6.54 -20.40
N ILE A 37 -1.78 7.62 -19.72
CA ILE A 37 -1.33 8.98 -20.08
C ILE A 37 0.00 9.26 -19.40
N GLY A 38 1.07 9.42 -20.19
CA GLY A 38 2.40 9.73 -19.65
C GLY A 38 2.54 11.17 -19.14
N LYS A 39 1.74 12.10 -19.67
CA LYS A 39 1.74 13.51 -19.29
C LYS A 39 0.43 14.18 -19.68
N ILE A 40 -0.07 15.04 -18.81
CA ILE A 40 -1.16 15.98 -19.10
C ILE A 40 -0.57 17.38 -19.17
N GLU A 41 -0.81 18.10 -20.26
CA GLU A 41 -0.33 19.48 -20.46
C GLU A 41 -1.50 20.45 -20.43
N PHE A 42 -1.33 21.54 -19.68
CA PHE A 42 -2.35 22.57 -19.52
C PHE A 42 -2.04 23.80 -20.37
N GLY A 43 -3.08 24.59 -20.66
CA GLY A 43 -2.96 25.80 -21.48
C GLY A 43 -2.09 26.90 -20.87
N ASP A 44 -1.82 26.84 -19.56
CA ASP A 44 -0.90 27.75 -18.86
C ASP A 44 0.57 27.30 -18.92
N GLY A 45 0.86 26.16 -19.58
CA GLY A 45 2.19 25.59 -19.71
C GLY A 45 2.61 24.68 -18.56
N THR A 46 1.77 24.51 -17.53
CA THR A 46 2.01 23.50 -16.48
C THR A 46 1.65 22.11 -16.97
N SER A 47 2.12 21.09 -16.25
CA SER A 47 1.84 19.70 -16.60
C SER A 47 1.87 18.76 -15.41
N LEU A 48 1.12 17.67 -15.51
CA LEU A 48 1.22 16.52 -14.62
C LEU A 48 1.89 15.36 -15.35
N THR A 49 2.97 14.81 -14.78
CA THR A 49 3.54 13.55 -15.26
C THR A 49 2.73 12.36 -14.73
N SER A 50 2.88 11.19 -15.35
CA SER A 50 2.31 9.95 -14.83
C SER A 50 2.68 9.72 -13.36
N ASP A 51 3.93 9.97 -12.96
CA ASP A 51 4.37 9.76 -11.58
C ASP A 51 3.66 10.70 -10.61
N GLN A 52 3.42 11.95 -11.02
CA GLN A 52 2.66 12.92 -10.21
C GLN A 52 1.19 12.54 -10.11
N ILE A 53 0.64 11.93 -11.15
CA ILE A 53 -0.73 11.43 -11.18
C ILE A 53 -0.87 10.22 -10.23
N PHE A 54 0.03 9.24 -10.33
CA PHE A 54 0.00 8.06 -9.45
C PHE A 54 0.27 8.43 -7.99
N ALA A 55 1.16 9.39 -7.72
CA ALA A 55 1.39 9.87 -6.37
C ALA A 55 0.15 10.50 -5.71
N MET A 56 -0.81 11.00 -6.50
CA MET A 56 -2.09 11.49 -5.97
C MET A 56 -3.02 10.35 -5.51
N GLU A 57 -2.78 9.12 -5.97
CA GLU A 57 -3.54 7.92 -5.61
C GLU A 57 -2.93 7.11 -4.47
N THR A 58 -1.62 7.27 -4.27
CA THR A 58 -0.89 6.60 -3.20
C THR A 58 -0.69 7.52 -1.99
N THR A 59 -1.12 8.78 -2.06
CA THR A 59 -0.99 9.76 -0.98
C THR A 59 -2.35 10.24 -0.48
N GLY A 60 -2.65 9.95 0.78
CA GLY A 60 -3.87 10.38 1.47
C GLY A 60 -3.83 11.79 2.05
N ASP A 61 -4.87 12.08 2.81
CA ASP A 61 -5.01 13.23 3.70
C ASP A 61 -5.23 12.77 5.15
N THR A 62 -5.64 13.63 6.08
CA THR A 62 -5.80 13.23 7.49
C THR A 62 -7.10 12.46 7.78
N GLY A 63 -7.89 12.17 6.75
CA GLY A 63 -9.11 11.39 6.83
C GLY A 63 -8.89 9.93 6.46
N ALA A 64 -9.95 9.12 6.53
CA ALA A 64 -9.89 7.75 6.05
C ALA A 64 -9.84 7.74 4.52
N ASN A 65 -8.78 7.16 3.95
CA ASN A 65 -8.62 7.03 2.51
C ASN A 65 -8.59 5.56 2.06
N SER A 66 -8.92 5.34 0.79
CA SER A 66 -8.66 4.09 0.08
C SER A 66 -7.66 4.39 -1.03
N LEU A 67 -6.45 3.87 -0.89
CA LEU A 67 -5.31 4.14 -1.75
C LEU A 67 -5.01 2.91 -2.59
N TYR A 68 -4.77 3.12 -3.88
CA TYR A 68 -4.57 2.04 -4.84
C TYR A 68 -3.27 2.27 -5.61
N GLY A 69 -2.39 1.27 -5.54
CA GLY A 69 -1.15 1.21 -6.29
C GLY A 69 -1.35 0.69 -7.70
N THR A 70 -0.26 0.67 -8.42
CA THR A 70 -0.15 0.30 -9.82
C THR A 70 0.53 -1.07 -9.95
N SER A 71 0.98 -1.44 -11.15
CA SER A 71 1.88 -2.61 -11.30
C SER A 71 3.36 -2.26 -11.09
N ARG A 72 3.68 -0.98 -10.88
CA ARG A 72 5.04 -0.44 -10.67
C ARG A 72 5.37 -0.41 -9.18
N ASN A 73 6.57 0.05 -8.85
CA ASN A 73 6.95 0.28 -7.46
C ASN A 73 6.38 1.62 -6.99
N ASP A 74 5.45 1.57 -6.05
CA ASP A 74 4.74 2.72 -5.53
C ASP A 74 5.20 3.10 -4.12
N VAL A 75 4.93 4.35 -3.75
CA VAL A 75 5.17 4.86 -2.38
C VAL A 75 3.84 5.34 -1.83
N PHE A 76 3.40 4.72 -0.74
CA PHE A 76 2.16 5.05 -0.06
C PHE A 76 2.40 5.86 1.21
N ASP A 77 1.64 6.94 1.40
CA ASP A 77 1.56 7.69 2.65
C ASP A 77 0.12 8.16 2.87
N GLY A 78 -0.59 7.44 3.74
CA GLY A 78 -1.97 7.76 4.09
C GLY A 78 -2.12 9.05 4.89
N LYS A 79 -1.07 9.53 5.57
CA LYS A 79 -1.11 10.68 6.50
C LYS A 79 -2.05 10.51 7.70
N GLY A 80 -2.59 9.31 7.89
CA GLY A 80 -3.39 8.90 9.03
C GLY A 80 -4.87 9.17 8.86
N GLY A 81 -5.70 8.58 9.73
CA GLY A 81 -7.15 8.74 9.66
C GLY A 81 -7.91 7.43 9.49
N GLY A 82 -7.20 6.30 9.32
CA GLY A 82 -7.83 4.99 9.14
C GLY A 82 -7.85 4.60 7.67
N ASP A 83 -6.71 4.18 7.13
CA ASP A 83 -6.52 4.00 5.69
C ASP A 83 -6.61 2.54 5.25
N TYR A 84 -7.04 2.33 4.00
CA TYR A 84 -6.92 1.07 3.28
C TYR A 84 -5.95 1.26 2.11
N ILE A 85 -5.03 0.31 1.93
CA ILE A 85 -4.08 0.27 0.82
C ILE A 85 -4.26 -1.04 0.06
N ASP A 86 -4.47 -0.94 -1.25
CA ASP A 86 -4.21 -2.03 -2.20
C ASP A 86 -2.90 -1.73 -2.92
N GLY A 87 -1.86 -2.53 -2.70
CA GLY A 87 -0.55 -2.33 -3.32
C GLY A 87 -0.57 -2.54 -4.83
N GLY A 88 -1.50 -3.34 -5.34
CA GLY A 88 -1.46 -3.79 -6.73
C GLY A 88 -0.32 -4.79 -6.97
N GLY A 89 0.70 -4.37 -7.71
CA GLY A 89 1.90 -5.16 -8.00
C GLY A 89 3.17 -4.35 -7.80
N GLY A 90 4.33 -4.93 -8.10
CA GLY A 90 5.61 -4.25 -7.90
C GLY A 90 6.17 -4.41 -6.47
N SER A 91 7.23 -3.67 -6.16
CA SER A 91 7.86 -3.63 -4.84
C SER A 91 7.60 -2.28 -4.19
N ASP A 92 6.58 -2.21 -3.34
CA ASP A 92 6.09 -0.93 -2.82
C ASP A 92 6.79 -0.49 -1.54
N THR A 93 6.64 0.77 -1.17
CA THR A 93 7.02 1.29 0.14
C THR A 93 5.81 1.90 0.82
N ILE A 94 5.38 1.32 1.93
CA ILE A 94 4.25 1.82 2.71
C ILE A 94 4.79 2.57 3.93
N MET A 95 4.53 3.87 3.96
CA MET A 95 4.91 4.76 5.05
C MET A 95 3.85 4.76 6.14
N TYR A 96 4.29 4.52 7.36
CA TYR A 96 3.44 4.60 8.55
C TYR A 96 4.17 5.33 9.68
N SER A 97 3.44 6.21 10.38
CA SER A 97 3.95 6.93 11.55
C SER A 97 3.02 6.71 12.74
N VAL A 98 3.57 6.80 13.94
CA VAL A 98 2.78 6.72 15.18
C VAL A 98 1.68 7.79 15.17
N GLY A 99 0.46 7.40 15.50
CA GLY A 99 -0.75 8.22 15.50
C GLY A 99 -1.52 8.22 14.18
N TYR A 100 -1.08 7.47 13.16
CA TYR A 100 -1.84 7.32 11.91
C TYR A 100 -3.14 6.52 12.09
N GLY A 101 -3.30 5.77 13.18
CA GLY A 101 -4.49 5.00 13.47
C GLY A 101 -4.47 3.62 12.81
N HIS A 102 -5.64 3.16 12.38
CA HIS A 102 -5.75 1.88 11.71
C HIS A 102 -5.23 1.96 10.27
N LEU A 103 -4.49 0.96 9.83
CA LEU A 103 -4.05 0.80 8.45
C LEU A 103 -4.30 -0.66 8.04
N GLU A 104 -5.09 -0.87 6.99
CA GLU A 104 -5.28 -2.18 6.35
C GLU A 104 -4.54 -2.20 5.02
N VAL A 105 -3.73 -3.23 4.79
CA VAL A 105 -2.89 -3.36 3.59
C VAL A 105 -3.14 -4.71 2.95
N TYR A 106 -3.59 -4.68 1.71
CA TYR A 106 -3.68 -5.81 0.80
C TYR A 106 -2.61 -5.64 -0.29
N ASP A 107 -1.54 -6.43 -0.25
CA ASP A 107 -0.45 -6.31 -1.23
C ASP A 107 0.11 -7.69 -1.60
N PHE A 108 0.07 -8.01 -2.90
CA PHE A 108 0.54 -9.26 -3.48
C PHE A 108 1.81 -9.09 -4.31
N GLY A 109 2.40 -7.90 -4.29
CA GLY A 109 3.62 -7.51 -4.97
C GLY A 109 4.87 -8.28 -4.52
N ASP A 110 5.96 -8.02 -5.24
CA ASP A 110 7.25 -8.68 -5.04
C ASP A 110 8.04 -7.94 -3.95
N ALA A 111 7.87 -8.35 -2.70
CA ALA A 111 8.69 -7.94 -1.54
C ALA A 111 8.65 -6.44 -1.16
N SER A 112 7.44 -5.90 -1.02
CA SER A 112 7.19 -4.54 -0.52
C SER A 112 7.71 -4.28 0.90
N ASN A 113 7.93 -3.01 1.22
CA ASN A 113 8.53 -2.53 2.46
C ASN A 113 7.56 -1.78 3.38
N LEU A 114 7.33 -2.39 4.54
CA LEU A 114 6.92 -1.77 5.81
C LEU A 114 7.87 -0.66 6.31
N ARG A 115 7.69 0.64 5.97
CA ARG A 115 8.54 1.72 6.50
C ARG A 115 7.89 2.52 7.63
N LEU A 116 8.43 2.38 8.84
CA LEU A 116 8.09 3.24 9.97
C LEU A 116 8.94 4.53 9.92
N VAL A 117 8.29 5.69 9.75
CA VAL A 117 8.99 6.95 9.36
C VAL A 117 9.16 7.95 10.50
N GLU A 118 8.17 8.07 11.40
CA GLU A 118 8.23 8.98 12.55
C GLU A 118 7.70 8.37 13.86
N GLY A 119 8.23 8.85 14.98
CA GLY A 119 7.82 8.48 16.34
C GLY A 119 8.93 7.84 17.17
N PRO A 120 8.88 7.90 18.52
CA PRO A 120 9.75 7.08 19.35
C PRO A 120 9.54 5.61 18.98
N ILE A 121 10.62 4.82 18.96
CA ILE A 121 10.52 3.36 18.76
C ILE A 121 9.40 2.86 19.67
N PRO A 122 8.35 2.21 19.11
CA PRO A 122 7.18 1.92 19.90
C PRO A 122 7.56 1.02 21.07
N VAL A 123 7.37 1.52 22.29
CA VAL A 123 7.81 0.84 23.51
C VAL A 123 7.07 -0.47 23.75
N ASN A 124 5.92 -0.65 23.09
CA ASN A 124 5.06 -1.84 23.18
C ASN A 124 4.71 -2.39 21.78
N PHE A 125 5.68 -2.40 20.87
CA PHE A 125 5.48 -3.03 19.56
C PHE A 125 5.14 -4.52 19.73
N SER A 126 4.03 -4.93 19.12
CA SER A 126 3.56 -6.31 19.15
C SER A 126 3.16 -6.76 17.76
N VAL A 127 3.32 -8.06 17.53
CA VAL A 127 2.93 -8.73 16.30
C VAL A 127 2.04 -9.90 16.70
N SER A 128 0.89 -10.01 16.06
CA SER A 128 -0.06 -11.11 16.23
C SER A 128 -0.54 -11.61 14.87
N VAL A 129 -1.16 -12.79 14.87
CA VAL A 129 -1.67 -13.43 13.66
C VAL A 129 -3.17 -13.62 13.80
N SER A 130 -3.92 -13.27 12.76
CA SER A 130 -5.36 -13.52 12.66
C SER A 130 -5.65 -14.15 11.30
N GLY A 131 -5.97 -15.44 11.28
CA GLY A 131 -6.11 -16.19 10.02
C GLY A 131 -4.79 -16.21 9.23
N SER A 132 -4.81 -15.69 8.01
CA SER A 132 -3.65 -15.52 7.13
C SER A 132 -3.00 -14.13 7.20
N SER A 133 -3.56 -13.20 7.99
CA SER A 133 -3.08 -11.83 8.12
C SER A 133 -2.12 -11.68 9.30
N LEU A 134 -1.15 -10.78 9.15
CA LEU A 134 -0.28 -10.32 10.23
C LEU A 134 -0.83 -9.00 10.77
N ILE A 135 -0.92 -8.86 12.09
CA ILE A 135 -1.39 -7.64 12.74
C ILE A 135 -0.24 -7.08 13.58
N LEU A 136 0.16 -5.84 13.30
CA LEU A 136 1.17 -5.10 14.04
C LEU A 136 0.49 -4.00 14.84
N ALA A 137 0.87 -3.83 16.10
CA ALA A 137 0.41 -2.72 16.93
C ALA A 137 1.61 -2.10 17.62
N ASP A 138 1.66 -0.77 17.65
CA ASP A 138 2.79 -0.01 18.19
C ASP A 138 2.62 0.29 19.70
N GLY A 139 1.43 0.03 20.25
CA GLY A 139 1.08 0.27 21.65
C GLY A 139 0.40 1.61 21.91
N THR A 140 0.25 2.45 20.89
CA THR A 140 -0.63 3.62 20.89
C THR A 140 -2.06 3.16 20.69
N ALA A 141 -2.99 3.71 21.47
CA ALA A 141 -4.40 3.32 21.37
C ALA A 141 -4.98 3.75 20.01
N GLY A 142 -5.50 2.78 19.25
CA GLY A 142 -6.07 3.00 17.92
C GLY A 142 -5.11 2.71 16.76
N ASP A 143 -3.81 2.59 17.04
CA ASP A 143 -2.79 2.31 16.04
C ASP A 143 -2.66 0.81 15.81
N GLN A 144 -2.96 0.38 14.59
CA GLN A 144 -2.90 -1.02 14.18
C GLN A 144 -2.67 -1.11 12.68
N ILE A 145 -1.69 -1.90 12.27
CA ILE A 145 -1.42 -2.22 10.87
C ILE A 145 -1.83 -3.67 10.64
N VAL A 146 -2.75 -3.90 9.72
CA VAL A 146 -3.18 -5.24 9.28
C VAL A 146 -2.59 -5.49 7.90
N LEU A 147 -1.71 -6.48 7.80
CA LEU A 147 -1.13 -6.95 6.54
C LEU A 147 -1.87 -8.20 6.10
N ASP A 148 -2.80 -8.02 5.16
CA ASP A 148 -3.69 -9.07 4.74
C ASP A 148 -3.01 -10.17 3.96
N ASN A 149 -3.36 -11.40 4.30
CA ASN A 149 -2.86 -12.60 3.63
C ASN A 149 -1.32 -12.73 3.57
N MET A 150 -0.59 -11.97 4.38
CA MET A 150 0.87 -12.00 4.41
C MET A 150 1.42 -13.41 4.66
N LEU A 151 0.69 -14.25 5.40
CA LEU A 151 1.09 -15.62 5.71
C LEU A 151 0.56 -16.66 4.71
N LEU A 152 -0.24 -16.27 3.71
CA LEU A 152 -0.82 -17.21 2.74
C LEU A 152 0.28 -17.96 1.97
N ARG A 153 1.36 -17.28 1.57
CA ARG A 153 2.51 -17.94 0.90
C ARG A 153 3.32 -18.84 1.84
N ALA A 154 3.40 -18.52 3.13
CA ALA A 154 4.06 -19.36 4.14
C ALA A 154 3.27 -20.65 4.45
N LEU A 155 1.94 -20.60 4.30
CA LEU A 155 1.05 -21.76 4.45
C LEU A 155 1.02 -22.67 3.21
N LEU A 156 1.45 -22.15 2.05
CA LEU A 156 1.50 -22.89 0.78
C LEU A 156 2.86 -23.54 0.50
N THR A 157 3.92 -23.26 1.29
CA THR A 157 5.13 -24.09 1.24
C THR A 157 4.80 -25.46 1.87
N PRO A 158 4.86 -26.58 1.12
CA PRO A 158 4.61 -27.89 1.70
C PRO A 158 5.60 -28.13 2.85
N ALA A 159 5.11 -28.70 3.95
CA ALA A 159 5.83 -29.03 5.19
C ALA A 159 6.97 -30.06 5.01
N GLY A 160 7.91 -29.82 4.10
CA GLY A 160 8.87 -30.81 3.60
C GLY A 160 10.34 -30.55 3.93
N LYS A 161 10.70 -29.44 4.58
CA LYS A 161 12.06 -29.25 5.11
C LYS A 161 12.01 -29.18 6.64
N ILE A 162 11.72 -30.32 7.25
CA ILE A 162 12.18 -30.56 8.62
C ILE A 162 13.70 -30.41 8.62
N HIS A 163 14.17 -29.44 9.40
CA HIS A 163 15.56 -29.34 9.80
C HIS A 163 15.88 -30.66 10.52
N GLN A 164 16.55 -31.61 9.85
CA GLN A 164 17.10 -32.76 10.55
C GLN A 164 18.17 -32.23 11.49
N SER A 165 17.85 -32.16 12.78
CA SER A 165 18.84 -32.01 13.83
C SER A 165 19.90 -33.10 13.67
N PRO A 166 21.20 -32.79 13.75
CA PRO A 166 22.25 -33.79 13.60
C PRO A 166 22.10 -34.85 14.70
N SER A 167 22.05 -36.12 14.28
CA SER A 167 22.03 -37.28 15.17
C SER A 167 23.23 -37.20 16.12
N PRO A 168 23.06 -37.43 17.45
CA PRO A 168 24.20 -37.51 18.34
C PRO A 168 24.96 -38.81 18.03
N THR A 169 26.22 -38.66 17.63
CA THR A 169 27.17 -39.76 17.52
C THR A 169 27.33 -40.41 18.89
N ALA A 170 26.85 -41.63 19.05
CA ALA A 170 27.19 -42.45 20.22
C ALA A 170 28.66 -42.90 20.06
N HIS A 171 29.55 -42.31 20.87
CA HIS A 171 30.87 -42.88 21.09
C HIS A 171 30.72 -44.02 22.11
N LEU A 172 31.08 -45.24 21.68
CA LEU A 172 31.47 -46.35 22.54
C LEU A 172 32.99 -46.36 22.66
#